data_AF-A0A918AMV4-F1
#
_entry.id   AF-A0A918AMV4-F1
#
_cell.length_a   1.000
_cell.length_b   1.000
_cell.length_c   1.000
_cell.angle_alpha   90.00
_cell.angle_beta   90.00
_cell.angle_gamma   90.00
#
_symmetry.space_group_name_H-M   'P 1'
#
loop_
_entity.id
_entity.type
_entity.pdbx_description
1 polymer ?
#
loop_
_entity_poly.entity_id
_entity_poly.type
_entity_poly.pdbx_seq_one_letter_code
_entity_poly.pdbx_strand_id
1 'polypeptide(L)'
;MAELIRKQPTPPRLPSGERAATEALLAELLGEDPPEPPPHRVNRAARAVGLVGGALALLAVVAIVSVLAGHRAAGPVPPSAEPPVDIDGSAALRPDLLSAELGGPGADAPGSAGAARPTGQAGPSRITPPPDLVTGPKPQVDVVRRFYELLPAEPAAAAGLLSAELIGGSTADFAAAWSRVRAVRVESASLRPDGSVLAVVSVQEADGRWMRVEQLFRLTDTTTPRIVGSEVLSAQRS
;
A
#
# COMPACT_ATOMS: atom_id res chain seq x y z
N MET A 1 -43.43 55.56 1.20
CA MET A 1 -42.42 56.17 2.11
C MET A 1 -41.75 55.04 2.89
N ALA A 2 -40.46 55.23 3.20
CA ALA A 2 -39.52 54.30 3.86
C ALA A 2 -38.75 53.35 2.94
N GLU A 3 -37.77 53.92 2.24
CA GLU A 3 -36.49 53.26 1.97
C GLU A 3 -35.81 52.93 3.31
N LEU A 4 -35.32 51.70 3.51
CA LEU A 4 -34.34 51.42 4.57
C LEU A 4 -33.04 50.86 3.97
N ILE A 5 -32.10 51.78 3.96
CA ILE A 5 -30.73 51.79 3.47
C ILE A 5 -29.91 50.57 3.95
N ARG A 6 -29.23 49.97 2.96
CA ARG A 6 -27.98 49.21 3.00
C ARG A 6 -27.13 49.34 4.28
N LYS A 7 -26.77 48.20 4.86
CA LYS A 7 -25.47 48.02 5.52
C LYS A 7 -24.89 46.65 5.16
N GLN A 8 -24.08 46.60 4.10
CA GLN A 8 -23.13 45.51 3.87
C GLN A 8 -21.98 45.65 4.87
N PRO A 9 -21.56 44.58 5.57
CA PRO A 9 -20.36 44.59 6.38
C PRO A 9 -19.12 44.72 5.49
N THR A 10 -18.35 45.78 5.70
CA THR A 10 -17.04 46.00 5.07
C THR A 10 -16.07 44.89 5.53
N PRO A 11 -15.39 44.18 4.62
CA PRO A 11 -14.37 43.21 5.02
C PRO A 11 -13.18 43.93 5.67
N PRO A 12 -12.60 43.37 6.75
CA PRO A 12 -11.45 43.96 7.42
C PRO A 12 -10.25 43.99 6.46
N ARG A 13 -9.76 45.20 6.16
CA ARG A 13 -8.48 45.41 5.48
C ARG A 13 -7.37 45.05 6.46
N LEU A 14 -6.70 43.93 6.22
CA LEU A 14 -5.47 43.58 6.92
C LEU A 14 -4.38 44.60 6.59
N PRO A 15 -3.67 45.16 7.58
CA PRO A 15 -2.53 46.05 7.34
C PRO A 15 -1.41 45.27 6.65
N SER A 16 -1.03 45.72 5.45
CA SER A 16 0.04 45.14 4.61
C SER A 16 1.47 45.40 5.16
N GLY A 17 1.63 45.53 6.48
CA GLY A 17 2.90 45.85 7.13
C GLY A 17 3.77 44.63 7.47
N GLU A 18 3.22 43.42 7.47
CA GLU A 18 3.94 42.23 7.94
C GLU A 18 4.80 41.56 6.84
N ARG A 19 4.58 41.91 5.56
CA ARG A 19 5.34 41.35 4.43
C ARG A 19 6.72 41.98 4.24
N ALA A 20 6.86 43.26 4.60
CA ALA A 20 8.14 43.99 4.47
C ALA A 20 9.14 43.62 5.58
N ALA A 21 8.66 43.24 6.77
CA ALA A 21 9.52 42.84 7.88
C ALA A 21 10.11 41.43 7.68
N THR A 22 9.36 40.52 7.06
CA THR A 22 9.85 39.18 6.73
C THR A 22 10.83 39.16 5.56
N GLU A 23 10.69 40.04 4.56
CA GLU A 23 11.66 40.17 3.46
C GLU A 23 13.01 40.75 3.93
N ALA A 24 13.01 41.70 4.87
CA ALA A 24 14.24 42.23 5.44
C ALA A 24 15.01 41.19 6.29
N LEU A 25 14.30 40.37 7.07
CA LEU A 25 14.90 39.27 7.84
C LEU A 25 15.36 38.11 6.95
N LEU A 26 14.69 37.86 5.81
CA LEU A 26 15.13 36.89 4.81
C LEU A 26 16.37 37.37 4.04
N ALA A 27 16.49 38.68 3.74
CA ALA A 27 17.67 39.25 3.10
C ALA A 27 18.91 39.30 4.00
N GLU A 28 18.74 39.53 5.31
CA GLU A 28 19.84 39.54 6.28
C GLU A 28 20.35 38.13 6.62
N LEU A 29 19.48 37.10 6.56
CA LEU A 29 19.88 35.70 6.80
C LEU A 29 20.44 35.00 5.56
N LEU A 30 20.04 35.41 4.35
CA LEU A 30 20.58 34.91 3.08
C LEU A 30 21.83 35.67 2.59
N GLY A 31 22.33 36.66 3.33
CA GLY A 31 23.60 37.31 3.03
C GLY A 31 23.63 37.99 1.67
N GLU A 32 22.65 38.86 1.40
CA GLU A 32 22.65 39.70 0.20
C GLU A 32 22.80 41.16 0.64
N ASP A 33 24.02 41.70 0.56
CA ASP A 33 24.31 43.11 0.85
C ASP A 33 23.85 44.00 -0.34
N PRO A 34 23.11 45.11 -0.08
CA PRO A 34 22.52 46.01 -1.08
C PRO A 34 23.52 46.91 -1.86
N PRO A 35 23.07 47.66 -2.90
CA PRO A 35 23.95 48.22 -3.94
C PRO A 35 24.46 49.66 -3.71
N GLU A 36 25.50 50.02 -4.52
CA GLU A 36 26.01 51.37 -4.95
C GLU A 36 27.17 52.07 -4.17
N PRO A 37 27.98 52.98 -4.81
CA PRO A 37 28.67 52.95 -6.12
C PRO A 37 30.16 53.49 -6.02
N PRO A 38 30.86 54.04 -7.07
CA PRO A 38 32.25 53.73 -7.51
C PRO A 38 33.31 54.76 -7.00
N PRO A 39 34.56 54.95 -7.53
CA PRO A 39 35.35 54.26 -8.58
C PRO A 39 36.82 53.95 -8.20
N HIS A 40 37.48 52.93 -8.78
CA HIS A 40 38.93 53.02 -9.04
C HIS A 40 39.37 52.19 -10.25
N ARG A 41 40.16 52.84 -11.11
CA ARG A 41 40.73 52.34 -12.36
C ARG A 41 41.92 51.40 -12.11
N VAL A 42 42.27 50.70 -13.20
CA VAL A 42 43.56 50.09 -13.60
C VAL A 42 44.07 48.83 -12.87
N ASN A 43 43.97 47.66 -13.52
CA ASN A 43 45.03 47.09 -14.37
C ASN A 43 44.57 45.75 -14.98
N ARG A 44 44.36 45.70 -16.30
CA ARG A 44 45.19 44.95 -17.28
C ARG A 44 45.65 43.55 -16.86
N ALA A 45 45.10 42.60 -17.63
CA ALA A 45 45.77 41.44 -18.20
C ALA A 45 46.01 40.22 -17.28
N ALA A 46 45.14 39.22 -17.43
CA ALA A 46 45.58 37.85 -17.65
C ALA A 46 44.46 37.02 -18.31
N ARG A 47 44.54 36.94 -19.64
CA ARG A 47 44.33 35.75 -20.47
C ARG A 47 43.07 34.91 -20.22
N ALA A 48 42.09 35.15 -21.10
CA ALA A 48 41.12 34.16 -21.52
C ALA A 48 41.84 32.92 -22.09
N VAL A 49 41.83 31.82 -21.33
CA VAL A 49 42.14 30.46 -21.75
C VAL A 49 41.31 29.53 -20.88
N GLY A 50 40.52 28.64 -21.51
CA GLY A 50 39.83 27.56 -20.80
C GLY A 50 38.36 27.44 -21.17
N LEU A 51 38.06 27.15 -22.44
CA LEU A 51 37.61 25.81 -22.85
C LEU A 51 36.20 25.46 -22.36
N VAL A 52 35.25 25.73 -23.25
CA VAL A 52 34.17 24.81 -23.69
C VAL A 52 34.28 23.42 -23.04
N GLY A 53 33.66 23.24 -21.87
CA GLY A 53 33.78 21.99 -21.11
C GLY A 53 32.64 21.76 -20.12
N GLY A 54 31.49 22.43 -20.32
CA GLY A 54 30.36 22.40 -19.38
C GLY A 54 29.11 21.71 -19.92
N ALA A 55 29.19 20.97 -21.03
CA ALA A 55 28.03 20.38 -21.71
C ALA A 55 28.07 18.84 -21.86
N LEU A 56 29.03 18.16 -21.22
CA LEU A 56 29.20 16.69 -21.30
C LEU A 56 29.58 16.08 -19.94
N ALA A 57 28.89 16.48 -18.86
CA ALA A 57 29.12 15.94 -17.51
C ALA A 57 27.82 15.54 -16.77
N LEU A 58 26.77 15.15 -17.50
CA LEU A 58 25.53 14.60 -16.92
C LEU A 58 25.09 13.29 -17.61
N LEU A 59 26.04 12.51 -18.11
CA LEU A 59 25.81 11.17 -18.67
C LEU A 59 26.86 10.20 -18.13
N ALA A 60 26.68 9.74 -16.89
CA ALA A 60 27.16 8.44 -16.42
C ALA A 60 26.97 8.33 -14.89
N VAL A 61 25.87 7.70 -14.44
CA VAL A 61 25.90 6.56 -13.49
C VAL A 61 24.58 5.80 -13.67
N VAL A 62 24.50 5.00 -14.73
CA VAL A 62 23.61 3.82 -14.76
C VAL A 62 24.54 2.63 -14.91
N ALA A 63 24.25 1.58 -14.14
CA ALA A 63 24.86 0.24 -14.14
C ALA A 63 26.02 0.01 -13.16
N ILE A 64 25.69 -0.41 -11.92
CA ILE A 64 26.40 -1.52 -11.24
C ILE A 64 25.40 -2.26 -10.33
N VAL A 65 24.76 -3.35 -10.79
CA VAL A 65 24.60 -4.64 -10.04
C VAL A 65 24.30 -5.83 -11.00
N SER A 66 25.04 -6.01 -12.11
CA SER A 66 24.83 -7.18 -13.00
C SER A 66 26.03 -8.12 -13.14
N VAL A 67 27.03 -8.04 -12.26
CA VAL A 67 28.22 -8.92 -12.35
C VAL A 67 28.45 -9.67 -11.04
N LEU A 68 27.44 -10.39 -10.57
CA LEU A 68 27.62 -11.50 -9.63
C LEU A 68 26.92 -12.78 -10.10
N ALA A 69 26.80 -12.97 -11.42
CA ALA A 69 26.25 -14.20 -12.02
C ALA A 69 27.24 -14.94 -12.95
N GLY A 70 28.44 -14.40 -13.17
CA GLY A 70 29.36 -14.89 -14.22
C GLY A 70 30.60 -15.68 -13.77
N HIS A 71 30.77 -15.98 -12.48
CA HIS A 71 31.99 -16.64 -11.97
C HIS A 71 31.73 -17.79 -10.98
N ARG A 72 30.62 -18.52 -11.12
CA ARG A 72 30.58 -19.91 -10.61
C ARG A 72 30.88 -20.86 -11.75
N ALA A 73 32.17 -21.15 -11.85
CA ALA A 73 32.67 -22.36 -12.46
C ALA A 73 31.95 -23.60 -11.89
N ALA A 74 31.72 -24.57 -12.78
CA ALA A 74 31.45 -25.99 -12.52
C ALA A 74 31.23 -26.41 -11.05
N GLY A 75 29.96 -26.56 -10.67
CA GLY A 75 29.48 -27.13 -9.40
C GLY A 75 28.02 -27.60 -9.56
N PRO A 76 27.55 -28.59 -8.77
CA PRO A 76 26.41 -29.45 -9.10
C PRO A 76 25.10 -28.67 -9.27
N VAL A 77 24.28 -29.16 -10.21
CA VAL A 77 22.92 -28.73 -10.59
C VAL A 77 22.23 -27.85 -9.53
N PRO A 78 21.90 -26.57 -9.82
CA PRO A 78 21.09 -25.78 -8.90
C PRO A 78 19.72 -26.46 -8.74
N PRO A 79 19.17 -26.56 -7.51
CA PRO A 79 17.79 -26.98 -7.34
C PRO A 79 16.92 -26.05 -8.18
N SER A 80 15.98 -26.61 -8.96
CA SER A 80 14.97 -25.82 -9.64
C SER A 80 14.32 -24.91 -8.61
N ALA A 81 14.49 -23.59 -8.77
CA ALA A 81 13.68 -22.64 -8.04
C ALA A 81 12.24 -22.87 -8.55
N GLU A 82 11.39 -23.43 -7.70
CA GLU A 82 9.97 -23.51 -7.97
C GLU A 82 9.46 -22.10 -8.31
N PRO A 83 8.60 -21.95 -9.32
CA PRO A 83 8.02 -20.65 -9.64
C PRO A 83 7.32 -20.08 -8.39
N PRO A 84 7.28 -18.75 -8.22
CA PRO A 84 6.46 -18.12 -7.18
C PRO A 84 5.05 -18.71 -7.26
N VAL A 85 4.56 -19.27 -6.16
CA VAL A 85 3.19 -19.76 -6.10
C VAL A 85 2.27 -18.54 -6.17
N ASP A 86 1.48 -18.43 -7.24
CA ASP A 86 0.43 -17.42 -7.33
C ASP A 86 -0.67 -17.79 -6.31
N ILE A 87 -0.78 -17.02 -5.23
CA ILE A 87 -1.76 -17.26 -4.15
C ILE A 87 -2.99 -16.39 -4.41
N ASP A 88 -4.03 -17.04 -4.93
CA ASP A 88 -5.26 -16.39 -5.38
C ASP A 88 -6.54 -16.89 -4.68
N GLY A 89 -7.61 -16.13 -4.85
CA GLY A 89 -8.97 -16.51 -4.46
C GLY A 89 -9.11 -16.71 -2.96
N SER A 90 -9.65 -17.86 -2.56
CA SER A 90 -9.80 -18.20 -1.15
C SER A 90 -8.46 -18.44 -0.44
N ALA A 91 -7.45 -18.96 -1.15
CA ALA A 91 -6.11 -19.16 -0.60
C ALA A 91 -5.42 -17.84 -0.26
N ALA A 92 -5.69 -16.78 -1.04
CA ALA A 92 -5.22 -15.42 -0.76
C ALA A 92 -5.76 -14.84 0.57
N LEU A 93 -6.88 -15.38 1.07
CA LEU A 93 -7.50 -14.96 2.32
C LEU A 93 -7.13 -15.85 3.51
N ARG A 94 -6.14 -16.73 3.35
CA ARG A 94 -5.74 -17.70 4.37
C ARG A 94 -4.38 -17.34 4.96
N PRO A 95 -4.35 -16.71 6.14
CA PRO A 95 -3.09 -16.31 6.76
C PRO A 95 -2.22 -17.51 7.09
N ASP A 96 -2.81 -18.67 7.41
CA ASP A 96 -2.09 -19.90 7.71
C ASP A 96 -1.32 -20.47 6.50
N LEU A 97 -1.86 -20.34 5.29
CA LEU A 97 -1.14 -20.71 4.06
C LEU A 97 0.01 -19.73 3.79
N LEU A 98 -0.24 -18.43 3.95
CA LEU A 98 0.80 -17.40 3.78
C LEU A 98 1.95 -17.60 4.77
N SER A 99 1.64 -17.92 6.03
CA SER A 99 2.63 -18.21 7.06
C SER A 99 3.49 -19.44 6.73
N ALA A 100 2.87 -20.48 6.15
CA ALA A 100 3.54 -21.71 5.75
C ALA A 100 4.52 -21.46 4.59
N GLU A 101 4.10 -20.74 3.56
CA GLU A 101 4.94 -20.36 2.42
C GLU A 101 6.14 -19.50 2.86
N LEU A 102 5.93 -18.57 3.79
CA LEU A 102 7.02 -17.77 4.38
C LEU A 102 7.88 -18.52 5.40
N GLY A 103 7.45 -19.71 5.82
CA GLY A 103 8.15 -20.58 6.77
C GLY A 103 9.27 -21.40 6.15
N GLY A 104 9.28 -21.55 4.83
CA GLY A 104 10.24 -22.37 4.08
C GLY A 104 10.00 -23.89 4.20
N PRO A 105 10.60 -24.69 3.32
CA PRO A 105 10.48 -26.14 3.35
C PRO A 105 11.24 -26.70 4.56
N GLY A 106 10.54 -26.87 5.68
CA GLY A 106 11.13 -27.37 6.93
C GLY A 106 10.24 -27.29 8.17
N ALA A 107 9.09 -26.59 8.11
CA ALA A 107 8.07 -26.72 9.14
C ALA A 107 7.18 -27.93 8.80
N ASP A 108 7.37 -29.03 9.54
CA ASP A 108 6.59 -30.28 9.52
C ASP A 108 5.33 -30.24 8.65
N ALA A 109 5.47 -30.68 7.40
CA ALA A 109 4.33 -30.94 6.54
C ALA A 109 3.60 -32.20 7.04
N PRO A 110 2.35 -32.12 7.55
CA PRO A 110 1.44 -33.23 7.33
C PRO A 110 1.27 -33.33 5.82
N GLY A 111 1.72 -34.45 5.27
CA GLY A 111 1.91 -34.62 3.83
C GLY A 111 0.70 -34.22 2.99
N SER A 112 1.01 -33.83 1.75
CA SER A 112 0.08 -33.76 0.63
C SER A 112 -0.78 -35.03 0.56
N ALA A 113 -1.90 -35.03 1.29
CA ALA A 113 -3.02 -35.88 1.00
C ALA A 113 -3.74 -35.22 -0.18
N GLY A 114 -3.72 -35.92 -1.31
CA GLY A 114 -4.21 -35.41 -2.58
C GLY A 114 -5.61 -34.83 -2.50
N ALA A 115 -5.93 -34.07 -3.54
CA ALA A 115 -7.27 -33.59 -3.87
C ALA A 115 -8.28 -34.75 -3.86
N ALA A 116 -8.79 -35.08 -2.68
CA ALA A 116 -9.99 -35.87 -2.51
C ALA A 116 -11.14 -34.90 -2.75
N ARG A 117 -11.80 -35.02 -3.90
CA ARG A 117 -13.14 -34.45 -4.09
C ARG A 117 -14.02 -34.90 -2.91
N PRO A 118 -14.55 -33.99 -2.10
CA PRO A 118 -15.69 -34.32 -1.28
C PRO A 118 -16.91 -34.30 -2.20
N THR A 119 -17.36 -35.47 -2.64
CA THR A 119 -18.80 -35.66 -2.89
C THR A 119 -19.50 -35.66 -1.54
N GLY A 120 -19.58 -34.47 -0.95
CA GLY A 120 -20.22 -34.20 0.33
C GLY A 120 -21.30 -33.17 0.09
N GLN A 121 -22.54 -33.64 0.16
CA GLN A 121 -23.78 -32.92 -0.07
C GLN A 121 -23.78 -31.58 0.70
N ALA A 122 -23.57 -30.48 -0.02
CA ALA A 122 -23.65 -29.13 0.51
C ALA A 122 -25.10 -28.85 0.93
N GLY A 123 -25.38 -28.98 2.23
CA GLY A 123 -26.56 -28.36 2.81
C GLY A 123 -26.47 -26.84 2.61
N PRO A 124 -27.61 -26.13 2.48
CA PRO A 124 -27.60 -24.70 2.27
C PRO A 124 -26.99 -24.00 3.48
N SER A 125 -25.69 -23.67 3.39
CA SER A 125 -25.04 -22.73 4.29
C SER A 125 -25.84 -21.44 4.24
N ARG A 126 -26.56 -21.14 5.33
CA ARG A 126 -27.29 -19.89 5.46
C ARG A 126 -26.26 -18.77 5.43
N ILE A 127 -26.19 -18.08 4.30
CA ILE A 127 -25.45 -16.84 4.16
C ILE A 127 -26.15 -15.83 5.07
N THR A 128 -25.55 -15.55 6.22
CA THR A 128 -26.00 -14.46 7.09
C THR A 128 -26.01 -13.18 6.25
N PRO A 129 -27.07 -12.35 6.33
CA PRO A 129 -27.09 -11.08 5.62
C PRO A 129 -25.82 -10.28 5.95
N PRO A 130 -25.28 -9.54 4.97
CA PRO A 130 -24.07 -8.77 5.18
C PRO A 130 -24.35 -7.76 6.30
N PRO A 131 -23.38 -7.50 7.19
CA PRO A 131 -23.56 -6.50 8.23
C PRO A 131 -23.91 -5.15 7.59
N ASP A 132 -24.82 -4.40 8.22
CA ASP A 132 -25.22 -3.07 7.75
C ASP A 132 -24.00 -2.16 7.71
N LEU A 133 -23.54 -1.86 6.50
CA LEU A 133 -22.42 -0.97 6.22
C LEU A 133 -22.97 0.37 5.73
N VAL A 134 -22.78 1.42 6.53
CA VAL A 134 -22.96 2.79 6.04
C VAL A 134 -21.75 3.14 5.18
N THR A 135 -21.90 2.95 3.87
CA THR A 135 -20.82 3.24 2.91
C THR A 135 -20.66 4.73 2.68
N GLY A 136 -19.43 5.21 2.76
CA GLY A 136 -19.05 6.57 2.39
C GLY A 136 -18.89 6.73 0.87
N PRO A 137 -18.20 7.79 0.42
CA PRO A 137 -17.98 8.08 -1.00
C PRO A 137 -17.21 6.99 -1.77
N LYS A 138 -16.52 6.07 -1.06
CA LYS A 138 -15.72 4.98 -1.63
C LYS A 138 -16.16 3.64 -1.02
N PRO A 139 -17.36 3.15 -1.38
CA PRO A 139 -17.96 1.97 -0.75
C PRO A 139 -17.06 0.73 -0.84
N GLN A 140 -16.26 0.59 -1.90
CA GLN A 140 -15.36 -0.55 -2.07
C GLN A 140 -14.23 -0.56 -1.03
N VAL A 141 -13.65 0.61 -0.73
CA VAL A 141 -12.57 0.74 0.26
C VAL A 141 -13.12 0.47 1.66
N ASP A 142 -14.33 0.96 1.94
CA ASP A 142 -14.98 0.76 3.23
C ASP A 142 -15.27 -0.72 3.51
N VAL A 143 -15.71 -1.48 2.49
CA VAL A 143 -15.94 -2.93 2.60
C VAL A 143 -14.63 -3.67 2.91
N VAL A 144 -13.53 -3.38 2.22
CA VAL A 144 -12.23 -4.04 2.47
C VAL A 144 -11.68 -3.69 3.85
N ARG A 145 -11.80 -2.43 4.29
CA ARG A 145 -11.41 -2.04 5.65
C ARG A 145 -12.24 -2.78 6.69
N ARG A 146 -13.56 -2.80 6.52
CA ARG A 146 -14.47 -3.50 7.42
C ARG A 146 -14.17 -4.99 7.49
N PHE A 147 -13.85 -5.61 6.35
CA PHE A 147 -13.42 -6.99 6.30
C PHE A 147 -12.25 -7.23 7.25
N TYR A 148 -11.15 -6.49 7.13
CA TYR A 148 -9.99 -6.66 8.01
C TYR A 148 -10.24 -6.29 9.48
N GLU A 149 -11.10 -5.31 9.75
CA GLU A 149 -11.50 -4.94 11.12
C GLU A 149 -12.26 -6.06 11.84
N LEU A 150 -13.09 -6.81 11.11
CA LEU A 150 -13.90 -7.89 11.69
C LEU A 150 -13.08 -9.16 11.96
N LEU A 151 -12.03 -9.44 11.18
CA LEU A 151 -11.32 -10.73 11.25
C LEU A 151 -10.81 -11.14 12.64
N PRO A 152 -10.21 -10.24 13.46
CA PRO A 152 -9.68 -10.64 14.76
C PRO A 152 -10.75 -11.05 15.78
N ALA A 153 -11.96 -10.49 15.67
CA ALA A 153 -13.01 -10.66 16.67
C ALA A 153 -14.18 -11.52 16.18
N GLU A 154 -14.58 -11.35 14.92
CA GLU A 154 -15.79 -11.92 14.32
C GLU A 154 -15.51 -12.41 12.89
N PRO A 155 -14.63 -13.40 12.69
CA PRO A 155 -14.27 -13.88 11.35
C PRO A 155 -15.46 -14.45 10.57
N ALA A 156 -16.48 -14.99 11.26
CA ALA A 156 -17.72 -15.42 10.62
C ALA A 156 -18.54 -14.24 10.06
N ALA A 157 -18.54 -13.08 10.73
CA ALA A 157 -19.18 -11.87 10.21
C ALA A 157 -18.40 -11.28 9.03
N ALA A 158 -17.05 -11.33 9.09
CA ALA A 158 -16.18 -10.94 8.00
C ALA A 158 -16.45 -11.77 6.72
N ALA A 159 -16.67 -13.09 6.88
CA ALA A 159 -17.04 -13.97 5.77
C ALA A 159 -18.34 -13.55 5.08
N GLY A 160 -19.25 -12.86 5.78
CA GLY A 160 -20.48 -12.29 5.21
C GLY A 160 -20.24 -11.18 4.18
N LEU A 161 -19.04 -10.62 4.11
CA LEU A 161 -18.61 -9.61 3.11
C LEU A 161 -18.01 -10.24 1.85
N LEU A 162 -17.74 -11.55 1.88
CA LEU A 162 -17.16 -12.30 0.77
C LEU A 162 -18.26 -12.88 -0.13
N SER A 163 -17.89 -13.21 -1.36
CA SER A 163 -18.61 -14.16 -2.20
C SER A 163 -18.43 -15.57 -1.66
N ALA A 164 -19.38 -16.46 -1.96
CA ALA A 164 -19.32 -17.85 -1.52
C ALA A 164 -18.05 -18.58 -1.99
N GLU A 165 -17.54 -18.22 -3.18
CA GLU A 165 -16.34 -18.80 -3.78
C GLU A 165 -15.07 -18.50 -2.95
N LEU A 166 -14.97 -17.31 -2.37
CA LEU A 166 -13.81 -16.88 -1.58
C LEU A 166 -13.76 -17.48 -0.17
N ILE A 167 -14.86 -18.06 0.32
CA ILE A 167 -14.88 -18.72 1.63
C ILE A 167 -14.08 -20.04 1.57
N GLY A 168 -13.95 -20.66 0.40
CA GLY A 168 -13.07 -21.82 0.17
C GLY A 168 -13.57 -23.16 0.76
N GLY A 169 -14.81 -23.22 1.24
CA GLY A 169 -15.42 -24.44 1.77
C GLY A 169 -16.59 -24.12 2.71
N SER A 170 -16.29 -23.82 3.97
CA SER A 170 -17.27 -23.41 4.96
C SER A 170 -16.82 -22.16 5.72
N THR A 171 -17.79 -21.41 6.26
CA THR A 171 -17.50 -20.26 7.14
C THR A 171 -16.73 -20.68 8.40
N ALA A 172 -16.89 -21.94 8.86
CA ALA A 172 -16.16 -22.47 9.99
C ALA A 172 -14.67 -22.69 9.66
N ASP A 173 -14.37 -23.21 8.47
CA ASP A 173 -12.98 -23.39 8.01
C ASP A 173 -12.30 -22.04 7.82
N PHE A 174 -13.02 -21.07 7.25
CA PHE A 174 -12.56 -19.68 7.17
C PHE A 174 -12.24 -19.12 8.55
N ALA A 175 -13.17 -19.24 9.51
CA ALA A 175 -12.94 -18.77 10.88
C ALA A 175 -11.76 -19.51 11.56
N ALA A 176 -11.60 -20.80 11.32
CA ALA A 176 -10.50 -21.59 11.86
C ALA A 176 -9.14 -21.11 11.32
N ALA A 177 -9.04 -20.77 10.03
CA ALA A 177 -7.82 -20.23 9.42
C ALA A 177 -7.38 -18.90 10.09
N TRP A 178 -8.33 -18.08 10.52
CA TRP A 178 -8.07 -16.81 11.20
C TRP A 178 -7.92 -16.94 12.72
N SER A 179 -8.19 -18.10 13.32
CA SER A 179 -8.15 -18.30 14.79
C SER A 179 -6.78 -18.08 15.43
N ARG A 180 -5.70 -18.19 14.65
CA ARG A 180 -4.32 -17.95 15.10
C ARG A 180 -3.87 -16.50 14.93
N VAL A 181 -4.71 -15.64 14.34
CA VAL A 181 -4.41 -14.22 14.18
C VAL A 181 -4.77 -13.48 15.46
N ARG A 182 -3.82 -12.78 16.04
CA ARG A 182 -4.02 -11.97 17.26
C ARG A 182 -4.46 -10.55 16.95
N ALA A 183 -3.91 -9.97 15.89
CA ALA A 183 -4.17 -8.60 15.51
C ALA A 183 -4.02 -8.42 14.01
N VAL A 184 -4.78 -7.47 13.47
CA VAL A 184 -4.66 -7.01 12.09
C VAL A 184 -4.56 -5.48 12.13
N ARG A 185 -3.63 -4.92 11.35
CA ARG A 185 -3.47 -3.49 11.15
C ARG A 185 -3.58 -3.19 9.67
N VAL A 186 -4.53 -2.34 9.30
CA VAL A 186 -4.65 -1.84 7.93
C VAL A 186 -3.70 -0.66 7.78
N GLU A 187 -2.61 -0.84 7.03
CA GLU A 187 -1.64 0.23 6.75
C GLU A 187 -2.16 1.16 5.66
N SER A 188 -2.73 0.57 4.60
CA SER A 188 -3.39 1.32 3.54
C SER A 188 -4.47 0.51 2.86
N ALA A 189 -5.48 1.20 2.33
CA ALA A 189 -6.46 0.63 1.43
C ALA A 189 -6.84 1.72 0.42
N SER A 190 -6.69 1.43 -0.87
CA SER A 190 -6.85 2.41 -1.93
C SER A 190 -7.56 1.82 -3.14
N LEU A 191 -8.51 2.58 -3.69
CA LEU A 191 -9.17 2.25 -4.94
C LEU A 191 -8.24 2.51 -6.12
N ARG A 192 -8.08 1.54 -7.00
CA ARG A 192 -7.33 1.64 -8.25
C ARG A 192 -8.24 2.09 -9.39
N PRO A 193 -7.67 2.57 -10.52
CA PRO A 193 -8.45 3.03 -11.67
C PRO A 193 -9.34 1.94 -12.31
N ASP A 194 -8.99 0.67 -12.13
CA ASP A 194 -9.73 -0.49 -12.62
C ASP A 194 -10.88 -0.93 -11.69
N GLY A 195 -11.12 -0.19 -10.59
CA GLY A 195 -12.16 -0.49 -9.60
C GLY A 195 -11.74 -1.52 -8.54
N SER A 196 -10.55 -2.11 -8.65
CA SER A 196 -9.99 -2.97 -7.61
C SER A 196 -9.51 -2.16 -6.41
N VAL A 197 -9.39 -2.80 -5.25
CA VAL A 197 -8.84 -2.18 -4.04
C VAL A 197 -7.51 -2.84 -3.72
N LEU A 198 -6.44 -2.05 -3.68
CA LEU A 198 -5.15 -2.47 -3.15
C LEU A 198 -5.13 -2.22 -1.65
N ALA A 199 -4.94 -3.27 -0.87
CA ALA A 199 -4.78 -3.21 0.58
C ALA A 199 -3.36 -3.63 0.97
N VAL A 200 -2.79 -2.90 1.92
CA VAL A 200 -1.58 -3.29 2.63
C VAL A 200 -1.95 -3.48 4.08
N VAL A 201 -1.71 -4.69 4.59
CA VAL A 201 -2.05 -5.06 5.96
C VAL A 201 -0.89 -5.70 6.67
N SER A 202 -0.80 -5.46 7.97
CA SER A 202 0.10 -6.14 8.88
C SER A 202 -0.71 -7.07 9.75
N VAL A 203 -0.38 -8.37 9.73
CA VAL A 203 -1.07 -9.44 10.46
C VAL A 203 -0.14 -9.97 11.53
N GLN A 204 -0.61 -10.04 12.78
CA GLN A 204 0.13 -10.64 13.89
C GLN A 204 -0.35 -12.06 14.16
N GLU A 205 0.55 -13.02 14.08
CA GLU A 205 0.30 -14.43 14.36
C GLU A 205 0.26 -14.75 15.86
N ALA A 206 -0.14 -15.99 16.18
CA ALA A 206 -0.25 -16.49 17.55
C ALA A 206 1.10 -16.48 18.29
N ASP A 207 2.20 -16.58 17.57
CA ASP A 207 3.57 -16.47 18.10
C ASP A 207 4.07 -15.02 18.26
N GLY A 208 3.24 -14.04 17.89
CA GLY A 208 3.53 -12.62 18.02
C GLY A 208 4.30 -12.02 16.85
N ARG A 209 4.75 -12.81 15.87
CA ARG A 209 5.42 -12.31 14.67
C ARG A 209 4.44 -11.56 13.78
N TRP A 210 4.97 -10.56 13.09
CA TRP A 210 4.23 -9.75 12.12
C TRP A 210 4.54 -10.19 10.69
N MET A 211 3.51 -10.26 9.88
CA MET A 211 3.59 -10.47 8.44
C MET A 211 2.90 -9.29 7.75
N ARG A 212 3.61 -8.62 6.85
CA ARG A 212 3.03 -7.61 5.96
C ARG A 212 2.58 -8.28 4.68
N VAL A 213 1.33 -8.05 4.30
CA VAL A 213 0.69 -8.60 3.10
C VAL A 213 0.17 -7.45 2.25
N GLU A 214 0.50 -7.49 0.97
CA GLU A 214 -0.04 -6.61 -0.07
C GLU A 214 -0.98 -7.43 -0.95
N GLN A 215 -2.23 -6.97 -1.06
CA GLN A 215 -3.31 -7.77 -1.60
C GLN A 215 -4.24 -6.94 -2.46
N LEU A 216 -4.61 -7.50 -3.61
CA LEU A 216 -5.54 -6.91 -4.56
C LEU A 216 -6.92 -7.54 -4.41
N PHE A 217 -7.93 -6.70 -4.24
CA PHE A 217 -9.33 -7.12 -4.09
C PHE A 217 -10.17 -6.69 -5.29
N ARG A 218 -10.98 -7.63 -5.79
CA ARG A 218 -12.04 -7.36 -6.77
C ARG A 218 -13.38 -7.39 -6.05
N LEU A 219 -14.22 -6.38 -6.31
CA LEU A 219 -15.52 -6.23 -5.65
C LEU A 219 -16.64 -6.13 -6.70
N THR A 220 -17.86 -6.48 -6.29
CA THR A 220 -19.05 -6.23 -7.12
C THR A 220 -19.31 -4.73 -7.24
N ASP A 221 -19.70 -4.28 -8.43
CA ASP A 221 -20.19 -2.92 -8.64
C ASP A 221 -21.71 -2.84 -8.36
N THR A 222 -22.06 -2.83 -7.08
CA THR A 222 -23.46 -2.73 -6.61
C THR A 222 -23.56 -1.76 -5.43
N THR A 223 -24.78 -1.42 -5.04
CA THR A 223 -25.04 -0.56 -3.87
C THR A 223 -24.55 -1.16 -2.55
N THR A 224 -24.34 -2.48 -2.50
CA THR A 224 -23.78 -3.20 -1.35
C THR A 224 -22.62 -4.05 -1.84
N PRO A 225 -21.41 -3.49 -2.00
CA PRO A 225 -20.29 -4.19 -2.59
C PRO A 225 -19.91 -5.42 -1.78
N ARG A 226 -19.62 -6.52 -2.47
CA ARG A 226 -19.05 -7.74 -1.89
C ARG A 226 -17.70 -8.01 -2.51
N ILE A 227 -16.79 -8.60 -1.74
CA ILE A 227 -15.50 -9.04 -2.23
C ILE A 227 -15.71 -10.34 -3.03
N VAL A 228 -15.35 -10.34 -4.30
CA VAL A 228 -15.54 -11.48 -5.23
C VAL A 228 -14.23 -12.07 -5.71
N GLY A 229 -13.12 -11.33 -5.61
CA GLY A 229 -11.79 -11.83 -5.93
C GLY A 229 -10.76 -11.27 -4.96
N SER A 230 -9.69 -12.03 -4.78
CA SER A 230 -8.56 -11.70 -3.95
C SER A 230 -7.30 -12.30 -4.57
N GLU A 231 -6.19 -11.59 -4.46
CA GLU A 231 -4.89 -11.97 -5.02
C GLU A 231 -3.79 -11.39 -4.13
N VAL A 232 -2.84 -12.21 -3.70
CA VAL A 232 -1.70 -11.74 -2.91
C VAL A 232 -0.58 -11.32 -3.86
N LEU A 233 -0.22 -10.04 -3.82
CA LEU A 233 0.86 -9.48 -4.62
C LEU A 233 2.22 -9.64 -3.92
N SER A 234 2.21 -9.58 -2.59
CA SER A 234 3.41 -9.78 -1.78
C SER A 234 3.04 -10.19 -0.37
N ALA A 235 3.83 -11.06 0.24
CA ALA A 235 3.80 -11.34 1.65
C ALA A 235 5.24 -11.40 2.17
N GLN A 236 5.50 -10.81 3.33
CA GLN A 236 6.83 -10.79 3.93
C GLN A 236 6.75 -10.72 5.45
N ARG A 237 7.73 -11.31 6.13
CA ARG A 237 7.88 -11.15 7.58
C ARG A 237 8.47 -9.77 7.87
N SER A 238 7.96 -9.15 8.94
CA SER A 238 8.43 -7.85 9.45
C SER A 238 9.41 -8.02 10.60
#